data_AF-A0A933Y8V5-F1
#
_entry.id   AF-A0A933Y8V5-F1
#
_cell.length_a   1.000
_cell.length_b   1.000
_cell.length_c   1.000
_cell.angle_alpha   90.00
_cell.angle_beta   90.00
_cell.angle_gamma   90.00
#
_symmetry.space_group_name_H-M   'P 1'
#
loop_
_entity.id
_entity.type
_entity.pdbx_description
1 polymer ?
#
loop_
_entity_poly.entity_id
_entity_poly.type
_entity_poly.pdbx_seq_one_letter_code
_entity_poly.pdbx_strand_id
1 'polypeptide(L)'
;MNPGRWFRPVIGVLLAGLLAACGRAPDAPPWLLGSWTLTHNPNHDDNDSLSFLPHGKVQIRTEDGRTLDGVYQLSDQALVISIMNGQRPVEARFTVSSDHARLQYSNGAYYTRQGK
;
A
#
# COMPACT_ATOMS: atom_id res chain seq x y z
N MET A 1 -29.68 -46.13 43.65
CA MET A 1 -30.20 -46.90 42.49
C MET A 1 -31.25 -46.09 41.77
N ASN A 2 -30.92 -45.54 40.59
CA ASN A 2 -31.79 -45.47 39.42
C ASN A 2 -30.90 -45.10 38.20
N PRO A 3 -30.80 -45.95 37.16
CA PRO A 3 -29.83 -45.79 36.08
C PRO A 3 -30.38 -44.95 34.92
N GLY A 4 -29.67 -43.89 34.54
CA GLY A 4 -29.96 -43.07 33.37
C GLY A 4 -29.45 -43.72 32.07
N ARG A 5 -30.35 -43.81 31.10
CA ARG A 5 -30.26 -44.50 29.81
C ARG A 5 -29.07 -44.11 28.92
N TRP A 6 -28.63 -45.12 28.18
CA TRP A 6 -27.76 -45.08 27.01
C TRP A 6 -28.54 -44.65 25.77
N PHE A 7 -27.93 -43.89 24.84
CA PHE A 7 -27.86 -44.20 23.39
C PHE A 7 -26.99 -43.15 22.67
N ARG A 8 -26.04 -43.66 21.87
CA ARG A 8 -25.01 -43.02 21.01
C ARG A 8 -25.66 -42.48 19.70
N PRO A 9 -24.98 -42.18 18.56
CA PRO A 9 -23.56 -41.93 18.21
C PRO A 9 -23.31 -40.77 17.19
N VAL A 10 -22.02 -40.40 16.99
CA VAL A 10 -21.31 -40.09 15.70
C VAL A 10 -21.72 -38.84 14.87
N ILE A 11 -20.74 -38.38 14.05
CA ILE A 11 -20.73 -37.30 13.02
C ILE A 11 -20.15 -36.00 13.60
N GLY A 12 -18.88 -35.63 13.41
CA GLY A 12 -18.07 -35.74 12.20
C GLY A 12 -18.24 -34.48 11.38
N VAL A 13 -17.45 -33.44 11.65
CA VAL A 13 -17.18 -32.38 10.66
C VAL A 13 -15.71 -32.01 10.77
N LEU A 14 -14.96 -32.46 9.77
CA LEU A 14 -13.66 -31.91 9.39
C LEU A 14 -13.78 -30.39 9.34
N LEU A 15 -13.06 -29.67 10.20
CA LEU A 15 -12.83 -28.24 10.02
C LEU A 15 -11.74 -28.05 8.96
N ALA A 16 -12.03 -28.49 7.74
CA ALA A 16 -11.28 -28.14 6.53
C ALA A 16 -11.81 -26.79 6.04
N GLY A 17 -10.92 -25.81 5.92
CA GLY A 17 -11.28 -24.50 5.37
C GLY A 17 -11.00 -23.33 6.30
N LEU A 18 -9.83 -23.30 6.94
CA LEU A 18 -9.20 -21.99 7.20
C LEU A 18 -8.82 -21.43 5.83
N LEU A 19 -9.77 -20.67 5.31
CA LEU A 19 -9.68 -19.78 4.17
C LEU A 19 -8.31 -19.09 4.22
N ALA A 20 -7.39 -19.56 3.40
CA ALA A 20 -6.34 -18.72 2.86
C ALA A 20 -7.05 -17.67 1.99
N ALA A 21 -7.68 -16.70 2.65
CA ALA A 21 -7.95 -15.41 2.06
C ALA A 21 -6.58 -14.76 1.85
N CYS A 22 -5.87 -15.21 0.81
CA CYS A 22 -4.89 -14.41 0.13
C CYS A 22 -5.64 -13.19 -0.38
N GLY A 23 -5.80 -12.19 0.48
CA GLY A 23 -6.32 -10.88 0.15
C GLY A 23 -5.41 -10.33 -0.92
N ARG A 24 -5.80 -10.51 -2.19
CA ARG A 24 -5.15 -9.89 -3.32
C ARG A 24 -5.29 -8.39 -3.09
N ALA A 25 -4.17 -7.70 -2.87
CA ALA A 25 -4.18 -6.25 -2.74
C ALA A 25 -4.96 -5.71 -3.96
N PRO A 26 -5.97 -4.83 -3.75
CA PRO A 26 -6.75 -4.29 -4.85
C PRO A 26 -5.81 -3.70 -5.90
N ASP A 27 -6.06 -4.00 -7.16
CA ASP A 27 -5.21 -3.52 -8.24
C ASP A 27 -5.23 -1.98 -8.25
N ALA A 28 -4.05 -1.40 -8.48
CA ALA A 28 -3.87 0.04 -8.51
C ALA A 28 -4.78 0.68 -9.57
N PRO A 29 -5.40 1.84 -9.30
CA PRO A 29 -6.12 2.53 -10.35
C PRO A 29 -5.14 2.98 -11.45
N PRO A 30 -5.52 2.91 -12.75
CA PRO A 30 -4.62 3.20 -13.86
C PRO A 30 -3.99 4.61 -13.86
N TRP A 31 -4.62 5.57 -13.18
CA TRP A 31 -4.11 6.93 -13.04
C TRP A 31 -2.87 6.99 -12.12
N LEU A 32 -2.77 6.10 -11.13
CA LEU A 32 -1.67 6.11 -10.17
C LEU A 32 -0.41 5.48 -10.75
N LEU A 33 -0.57 4.47 -11.62
CA LEU A 33 0.55 3.72 -12.19
C LEU A 33 1.52 4.59 -13.00
N GLY A 34 2.81 4.27 -12.90
CA GLY A 34 3.89 4.96 -13.60
C GLY A 34 4.64 5.96 -12.74
N SER A 35 5.39 6.84 -13.40
CA SER A 35 6.33 7.77 -12.75
C SER A 35 5.67 9.07 -12.32
N TRP A 36 6.05 9.52 -11.12
CA TRP A 36 5.66 10.76 -10.50
C TRP A 36 6.90 11.51 -10.04
N THR A 37 6.98 12.78 -10.39
CA THR A 37 8.14 13.62 -10.11
C THR A 37 7.74 14.81 -9.25
N LEU A 38 8.62 15.15 -8.32
CA LEU A 38 8.45 16.32 -7.48
C LEU A 38 8.36 17.58 -8.36
N THR A 39 7.27 18.32 -8.24
CA THR A 39 6.98 19.49 -9.09
C THR A 39 7.04 20.79 -8.29
N HIS A 40 6.78 20.72 -6.99
CA HIS A 40 6.91 21.84 -6.07
C HIS A 40 7.45 21.32 -4.74
N ASN A 41 8.46 22.00 -4.22
CA ASN A 41 9.20 21.60 -3.03
C ASN A 41 9.57 22.85 -2.21
N PRO A 42 8.64 23.40 -1.42
CA PRO A 42 8.83 24.69 -0.74
C PRO A 42 9.90 24.64 0.35
N ASN A 43 10.21 23.45 0.88
CA ASN A 43 11.19 23.28 1.95
C ASN A 43 12.56 22.79 1.44
N HIS A 44 12.72 22.64 0.12
CA HIS A 44 13.95 22.13 -0.50
C HIS A 44 14.40 20.76 0.06
N ASP A 45 13.44 19.86 0.30
CA ASP A 45 13.70 18.46 0.66
C ASP A 45 14.30 17.66 -0.52
N ASP A 46 14.69 16.40 -0.32
CA ASP A 46 15.30 15.55 -1.36
C ASP A 46 14.43 15.44 -2.63
N ASN A 47 15.06 15.59 -3.81
CA ASN A 47 14.39 15.54 -5.11
C ASN A 47 14.19 14.09 -5.59
N ASP A 48 13.31 13.38 -4.90
CA ASP A 48 13.00 11.99 -5.22
C ASP A 48 11.96 11.87 -6.36
N SER A 49 11.95 10.72 -7.03
CA SER A 49 10.87 10.33 -7.96
C SER A 49 10.25 9.01 -7.54
N LEU A 50 8.94 8.91 -7.72
CA LEU A 50 8.14 7.75 -7.31
C LEU A 50 7.65 7.02 -8.56
N SER A 51 7.75 5.70 -8.59
CA SER A 51 7.21 4.86 -9.66
C SER A 51 6.25 3.83 -9.07
N PHE A 52 4.95 4.02 -9.29
CA PHE A 52 3.93 3.10 -8.80
C PHE A 52 3.74 1.96 -9.79
N LEU A 53 3.85 0.75 -9.28
CA LEU A 53 3.71 -0.49 -10.01
C LEU A 53 2.40 -1.20 -9.62
N PRO A 54 1.95 -2.18 -10.42
CA PRO A 54 0.83 -3.04 -10.05
C PRO A 54 1.04 -3.75 -8.71
N HIS A 55 -0.06 -4.20 -8.12
CA HIS A 55 -0.08 -5.00 -6.89
C HIS A 55 0.55 -4.30 -5.67
N GLY A 56 0.36 -2.99 -5.53
CA GLY A 56 0.72 -2.27 -4.31
C GLY A 56 2.22 -2.00 -4.13
N LYS A 57 3.03 -2.07 -5.19
CA LYS A 57 4.49 -1.85 -5.14
C LYS A 57 4.87 -0.45 -5.61
N VAL A 58 5.82 0.18 -4.94
CA VAL A 58 6.38 1.47 -5.37
C VAL A 58 7.90 1.40 -5.36
N GLN A 59 8.52 2.05 -6.33
CA GLN A 59 9.96 2.28 -6.34
C GLN A 59 10.24 3.77 -6.18
N ILE A 60 11.17 4.10 -5.31
CA ILE A 60 11.60 5.47 -5.06
C ILE A 60 13.01 5.60 -5.56
N ARG A 61 13.23 6.46 -6.55
CA ARG A 61 14.58 6.83 -6.98
C ARG A 61 14.95 8.11 -6.26
N THR A 62 15.95 7.99 -5.38
CA THR A 62 16.43 9.10 -4.56
C THR A 62 17.32 10.04 -5.37
N GLU A 63 17.49 11.27 -4.90
CA GLU A 63 18.34 12.28 -5.56
C GLU A 63 19.80 11.78 -5.76
N ASP A 64 20.33 10.99 -4.83
CA ASP A 64 21.66 10.38 -4.91
C ASP A 64 21.75 9.19 -5.89
N GLY A 65 20.66 8.87 -6.59
CA GLY A 65 20.60 7.83 -7.62
C GLY A 65 20.35 6.41 -7.11
N ARG A 66 20.18 6.21 -5.79
CA ARG A 66 19.74 4.91 -5.24
C ARG A 66 18.28 4.63 -5.59
N THR A 67 17.90 3.36 -5.46
CA THR A 67 16.51 2.91 -5.60
C THR A 67 16.08 2.19 -4.34
N LEU A 68 14.95 2.62 -3.79
CA LEU A 68 14.31 2.01 -2.64
C LEU A 68 13.03 1.33 -3.11
N ASP A 69 12.85 0.07 -2.75
CA ASP A 69 11.59 -0.65 -2.95
C ASP A 69 10.68 -0.46 -1.74
N GLY A 70 9.39 -0.24 -2.01
CA GLY A 70 8.37 -0.06 -1.01
C GLY A 70 7.04 -0.65 -1.42
N VAL A 71 6.08 -0.51 -0.53
CA VAL A 71 4.68 -0.83 -0.78
C VAL A 71 3.82 0.42 -0.58
N TYR A 72 2.65 0.45 -1.19
CA TYR A 72 1.70 1.51 -0.97
C TYR A 72 0.29 0.97 -0.70
N GLN A 73 -0.48 1.79 0.01
CA GLN A 73 -1.90 1.60 0.26
C GLN A 73 -2.64 2.87 -0.16
N LEU A 74 -3.70 2.69 -0.94
CA LEU A 74 -4.56 3.79 -1.40
C LEU A 74 -5.96 3.61 -0.81
N SER A 75 -6.49 4.66 -0.21
CA SER A 75 -7.88 4.73 0.26
C SER A 75 -8.43 6.11 -0.08
N ASP A 76 -9.37 6.16 -1.04
CA ASP A 76 -9.99 7.39 -1.56
C ASP A 76 -8.98 8.52 -1.86
N GLN A 77 -8.78 9.42 -0.89
CA GLN A 77 -7.91 10.60 -1.00
C GLN A 77 -6.61 10.48 -0.20
N ALA A 78 -6.34 9.33 0.42
CA ALA A 78 -5.14 9.07 1.20
C ALA A 78 -4.29 8.00 0.51
N LEU A 79 -3.03 8.34 0.28
CA LEU A 79 -2.01 7.41 -0.19
C LEU A 79 -0.93 7.30 0.88
N VAL A 80 -0.63 6.08 1.31
CA VAL A 80 0.45 5.79 2.26
C VAL A 80 1.48 4.94 1.55
N ILE A 81 2.74 5.37 1.58
CA ILE A 81 3.90 4.61 1.11
C ILE A 81 4.68 4.14 2.33
N SER A 82 5.05 2.87 2.34
CA SER A 82 5.90 2.28 3.36
C SER A 82 7.18 1.75 2.73
N ILE A 83 8.32 2.19 3.22
CA ILE A 83 9.65 1.71 2.84
C ILE A 83 10.38 1.15 4.05
N MET A 84 11.30 0.22 3.84
CA MET A 84 12.18 -0.28 4.89
C MET A 84 13.46 0.54 4.91
N ASN A 85 13.72 1.25 6.01
CA ASN A 85 15.01 1.87 6.29
C ASN A 85 15.75 1.00 7.33
N GLY A 86 16.60 0.10 6.84
CA GLY A 86 17.15 -0.97 7.66
C GLY A 86 16.05 -1.90 8.18
N GLN A 87 15.90 -1.99 9.50
CA GLN A 87 14.85 -2.81 10.14
C GLN A 87 13.61 -2.00 10.53
N ARG A 88 13.58 -0.70 10.26
CA ARG A 88 12.47 0.17 10.66
C ARG A 88 11.62 0.53 9.44
N PRO A 89 10.30 0.31 9.48
CA PRO A 89 9.41 0.84 8.46
C PRO A 89 9.32 2.36 8.63
N VAL A 90 9.39 3.08 7.50
CA VAL A 90 9.14 4.52 7.42
C VAL A 90 7.92 4.71 6.52
N GLU A 91 6.95 5.48 7.01
CA GLU A 91 5.73 5.82 6.29
C GLU A 91 5.76 7.25 5.77
N ALA A 92 5.43 7.41 4.49
CA ALA A 92 5.17 8.69 3.86
C ALA A 92 3.68 8.77 3.50
N ARG A 93 3.00 9.82 3.96
CA ARG A 93 1.56 10.01 3.77
C ARG A 93 1.28 11.17 2.84
N PHE A 94 0.48 10.91 1.82
CA PHE A 94 0.07 11.86 0.80
C PHE A 94 -1.44 12.02 0.79
N THR A 95 -1.88 13.24 0.55
CA THR A 95 -3.25 13.53 0.10
C THR A 95 -3.28 13.50 -1.42
N VAL A 96 -4.21 12.77 -1.99
CA VAL A 96 -4.46 12.71 -3.43
C VAL A 96 -5.44 13.84 -3.78
N SER A 97 -5.10 14.66 -4.78
CA SER A 97 -6.03 15.69 -5.25
C SER A 97 -7.29 15.08 -5.89
N SER A 98 -8.40 15.81 -5.87
CA SER A 98 -9.70 15.33 -6.37
C SER A 98 -9.71 14.97 -7.86
N ASP A 99 -8.81 15.56 -8.65
CA ASP A 99 -8.60 15.28 -10.08
C ASP A 99 -7.55 14.18 -10.33
N HIS A 100 -6.98 13.60 -9.27
CA HIS A 100 -5.90 12.63 -9.30
C HIS A 100 -4.63 13.11 -10.04
N ALA A 101 -4.44 14.43 -10.18
CA ALA A 101 -3.28 15.00 -10.86
C ALA A 101 -2.08 15.22 -9.92
N ARG A 102 -2.32 15.24 -8.60
CA ARG A 102 -1.30 15.57 -7.59
C ARG A 102 -1.32 14.61 -6.41
N LEU A 103 -0.12 14.26 -5.95
CA LEU A 103 0.13 13.66 -4.64
C LEU A 103 0.78 14.72 -3.76
N GLN A 104 0.09 15.16 -2.72
CA GLN A 104 0.53 16.26 -1.88
C GLN A 104 0.97 15.77 -0.51
N TYR A 105 2.16 16.17 -0.09
CA TYR A 105 2.70 15.89 1.22
C TYR A 105 2.28 16.98 2.22
N SER A 106 2.29 16.65 3.50
CA SER A 106 1.85 17.56 4.58
C SER A 106 2.66 18.86 4.65
N ASN A 107 3.89 18.85 4.14
CA ASN A 107 4.81 19.99 4.10
C ASN A 107 4.57 20.95 2.91
N GLY A 108 3.54 20.69 2.09
CA GLY A 108 3.21 21.49 0.91
C GLY A 108 3.88 21.03 -0.39
N ALA A 109 4.84 20.11 -0.33
CA ALA A 109 5.42 19.50 -1.51
C ALA A 109 4.37 18.71 -2.30
N TYR A 110 4.45 18.71 -3.63
CA TYR A 110 3.59 17.85 -4.43
C TYR A 110 4.30 17.26 -5.64
N TYR A 111 3.86 16.05 -5.97
CA TYR A 111 4.29 15.29 -7.13
C TYR A 111 3.20 15.35 -8.20
N THR A 112 3.62 15.39 -9.46
CA THR A 112 2.74 15.20 -10.60
C THR A 112 3.23 14.04 -11.45
N ARG A 113 2.29 13.43 -12.18
CA ARG A 113 2.61 12.32 -13.05
C ARG A 113 3.46 12.81 -14.22
N GLN A 114 4.55 12.12 -14.51
CA GLN A 114 5.34 12.39 -15.70
C GLN A 114 4.53 11.91 -16.92
N GLY A 115 4.25 12.82 -17.84
CA GLY A 115 3.60 12.49 -19.11
C GLY A 115 4.39 11.44 -19.88
N LYS A 116 3.69 10.57 -20.62
CA LYS A 116 4.34 9.73 -21.64
C LYS A 116 4.74 10.58 -22.84
#